data_AF-A0A0R1IWR8-F1
#
_entry.id   AF-A0A0R1IWR8-F1
#
_cell.length_a   1.000
_cell.length_b   1.000
_cell.length_c   1.000
_cell.angle_alpha   90.00
_cell.angle_beta   90.00
_cell.angle_gamma   90.00
#
_symmetry.space_group_name_H-M   'P 1'
#
loop_
_entity.id
_entity.type
_entity.pdbx_description
1 polymer ?
#
loop_
_entity_poly.entity_id
_entity_poly.type
_entity_poly.pdbx_seq_one_letter_code
_entity_poly.pdbx_strand_id
1 'polypeptide(L)'
;MDIMSEPEFKEGYVNFKTGRLSLKEIQQIFNTLPFEVDFIDQTDHFRYFSDKKNRVHERSVDVLGETVEECHPAKVLPFVKKVIDSFKDGQEDQYEMCMPLHGKLVYIQYFAIRDEDKNYLGTMEFTGDISHIKELVSDSPDATTGASKHDDIKKPVPDAMTGASKHDDK
;
A
#
# COMPACT_ATOMS: atom_id res chain seq x y z
N MET A 1 28.21 3.82 -3.51
CA MET A 1 28.91 3.05 -4.56
C MET A 1 27.81 2.38 -5.36
N ASP A 2 27.59 2.82 -6.60
CA ASP A 2 26.63 2.17 -7.50
C ASP A 2 27.16 0.80 -7.89
N ILE A 3 26.48 -0.26 -7.45
CA ILE A 3 26.68 -1.59 -8.01
C ILE A 3 25.40 -1.97 -8.73
N MET A 4 25.29 -1.51 -9.98
CA MET A 4 24.48 -2.15 -10.99
C MET A 4 25.43 -2.93 -11.89
N SER A 5 25.43 -4.27 -11.78
CA SER A 5 26.39 -5.16 -12.43
C SER A 5 25.83 -5.98 -13.59
N GLU A 6 24.56 -5.83 -13.95
CA GLU A 6 23.84 -6.71 -14.91
C GLU A 6 22.75 -5.98 -15.70
N PRO A 7 22.29 -6.53 -16.86
CA PRO A 7 21.70 -5.76 -17.96
C PRO A 7 20.47 -4.96 -17.55
N GLU A 8 20.54 -3.66 -17.83
CA GLU A 8 19.45 -2.73 -17.63
C GLU A 8 18.58 -2.71 -18.89
N PHE A 9 17.29 -3.02 -18.76
CA PHE A 9 16.33 -2.89 -19.85
C PHE A 9 15.98 -1.40 -20.07
N LYS A 10 16.97 -0.61 -20.49
CA LYS A 10 16.76 0.78 -20.90
C LYS A 10 16.02 0.75 -22.23
N GLU A 11 14.86 1.42 -22.28
CA GLU A 11 14.03 1.63 -23.49
C GLU A 11 12.99 0.54 -23.84
N GLY A 12 12.57 -0.28 -22.86
CA GLY A 12 11.43 -1.18 -23.04
C GLY A 12 10.06 -0.51 -22.92
N TYR A 13 9.12 -0.96 -23.75
CA TYR A 13 7.69 -0.70 -23.57
C TYR A 13 6.98 -1.96 -23.06
N VAL A 14 6.05 -1.77 -22.13
CA VAL A 14 5.07 -2.77 -21.76
C VAL A 14 3.81 -2.52 -22.58
N ASN A 15 3.38 -3.52 -23.34
CA ASN A 15 2.12 -3.48 -24.07
C ASN A 15 1.00 -4.06 -23.20
N PHE A 16 0.02 -3.23 -22.87
CA PHE A 16 -1.19 -3.61 -22.17
C PHE A 16 -2.34 -3.78 -23.18
N LYS A 17 -3.44 -4.43 -22.76
CA LYS A 17 -4.66 -4.54 -23.57
C LYS A 17 -5.23 -3.18 -23.99
N THR A 18 -4.95 -2.12 -23.22
CA THR A 18 -5.52 -0.77 -23.37
C THR A 18 -4.50 0.30 -23.81
N GLY A 19 -3.25 -0.08 -24.13
CA GLY A 19 -2.23 0.88 -24.54
C GLY A 19 -0.82 0.37 -24.32
N ARG A 20 0.16 1.26 -24.37
CA ARG A 20 1.56 0.95 -24.08
C ARG A 20 2.19 2.03 -23.21
N LEU A 21 3.08 1.63 -22.32
CA LEU A 21 3.85 2.56 -21.49
C LEU A 21 5.31 2.14 -21.48
N SER A 22 6.21 3.11 -21.45
CA SER A 22 7.62 2.87 -21.11
C SER A 22 7.74 2.54 -19.62
N LEU A 23 8.84 1.86 -19.24
CA LEU A 23 9.13 1.59 -17.83
C LEU A 23 9.22 2.87 -16.99
N LYS A 24 9.74 3.95 -17.58
CA LYS A 24 9.81 5.27 -16.93
C LYS A 24 8.41 5.83 -16.65
N GLU A 25 7.48 5.75 -17.61
CA GLU A 25 6.11 6.21 -17.41
C GLU A 25 5.40 5.40 -16.31
N ILE A 26 5.58 4.07 -16.29
CA ILE A 26 5.01 3.22 -15.23
C ILE A 26 5.51 3.65 -13.85
N GLN A 27 6.83 3.83 -13.70
CA GLN A 27 7.42 4.28 -12.44
C GLN A 27 6.91 5.67 -12.02
N GLN A 28 6.82 6.61 -12.96
CA GLN A 28 6.34 7.95 -12.66
C GLN A 28 4.84 7.97 -12.31
N ILE A 29 4.01 7.12 -12.92
CA ILE A 29 2.61 6.97 -12.54
C ILE A 29 2.50 6.57 -11.07
N PHE A 30 3.19 5.49 -10.65
CA PHE A 30 3.16 5.05 -9.25
C PHE A 30 3.70 6.10 -8.27
N ASN A 31 4.74 6.83 -8.64
CA ASN A 31 5.28 7.91 -7.79
C ASN A 31 4.37 9.15 -7.75
N THR A 32 3.47 9.33 -8.73
CA THR A 32 2.54 10.47 -8.81
C THR A 32 1.22 10.21 -8.08
N LEU A 33 0.84 8.95 -7.87
CA LEU A 33 -0.39 8.62 -7.16
C LEU A 33 -0.45 9.33 -5.79
N PRO A 34 -1.65 9.76 -5.36
CA PRO A 34 -1.82 10.39 -4.05
C PRO A 34 -1.52 9.42 -2.90
N PHE A 35 -1.56 8.12 -3.18
CA PHE A 35 -1.24 7.03 -2.27
C PHE A 35 0.13 6.42 -2.58
N GLU A 36 0.75 5.90 -1.54
CA GLU A 36 1.86 4.97 -1.57
C GLU A 36 1.44 3.63 -2.12
N VAL A 37 2.32 2.99 -2.85
CA VAL A 37 2.13 1.62 -3.32
C VAL A 37 3.27 0.78 -2.80
N ASP A 38 2.93 -0.32 -2.14
CA ASP A 38 3.83 -1.36 -1.67
C ASP A 38 3.34 -2.68 -2.27
N PHE A 39 4.27 -3.52 -2.73
CA PHE A 39 3.92 -4.81 -3.34
C PHE A 39 4.71 -5.96 -2.72
N ILE A 40 3.97 -6.96 -2.29
CA ILE A 40 4.44 -8.23 -1.75
C ILE A 40 4.04 -9.31 -2.75
N ASP A 41 4.99 -10.12 -3.21
CA ASP A 41 4.68 -11.16 -4.19
C ASP A 41 3.93 -12.35 -3.57
N GLN A 42 3.52 -13.29 -4.43
CA GLN A 42 2.82 -14.51 -4.02
C GLN A 42 3.59 -15.39 -3.01
N THR A 43 4.90 -15.18 -2.87
CA THR A 43 5.79 -15.91 -1.95
C THR A 43 6.09 -15.13 -0.68
N ASP A 44 5.33 -14.06 -0.38
CA ASP A 44 5.48 -13.19 0.78
C ASP A 44 6.77 -12.37 0.84
N HIS A 45 7.41 -12.12 -0.31
CA HIS A 45 8.60 -11.28 -0.36
C HIS A 45 8.22 -9.86 -0.77
N PHE A 46 8.76 -8.87 -0.07
CA PHE A 46 8.59 -7.47 -0.42
C PHE A 46 9.38 -7.15 -1.69
N ARG A 47 8.69 -6.74 -2.77
CA ARG A 47 9.32 -6.61 -4.11
C ARG A 47 9.42 -5.20 -4.63
N TYR A 48 8.54 -4.32 -4.20
CA TYR A 48 8.46 -2.99 -4.77
C TYR A 48 7.78 -2.02 -3.81
N PHE A 49 8.23 -0.77 -3.85
CA PHE A 49 7.49 0.37 -3.33
C PHE A 49 7.63 1.57 -4.26
N SER A 50 6.62 2.44 -4.29
CA SER A 50 6.71 3.74 -4.98
C SER A 50 7.57 4.72 -4.18
N ASP A 51 8.46 5.47 -4.82
CA ASP A 51 9.37 6.39 -4.13
C ASP A 51 8.79 7.81 -4.12
N LYS A 52 7.85 8.04 -3.21
CA LYS A 52 7.22 9.35 -3.00
C LYS A 52 8.01 10.13 -1.94
N LYS A 53 8.23 11.43 -2.16
CA LYS A 53 9.04 12.24 -1.21
C LYS A 53 8.44 12.36 0.20
N ASN A 54 7.11 12.31 0.32
CA ASN A 54 6.38 12.55 1.57
C ASN A 54 5.57 11.33 2.00
N ARG A 55 6.18 10.14 1.92
CA ARG A 55 5.54 8.91 2.39
C ARG A 55 5.29 8.96 3.89
N VAL A 56 4.20 8.33 4.30
CA VAL A 56 3.78 8.03 5.65
C VAL A 56 4.66 6.93 6.23
N HIS A 57 4.95 5.88 5.44
CA HIS A 57 5.85 4.81 5.82
C HIS A 57 7.18 4.93 5.07
N GLU A 58 8.26 5.15 5.83
CA GLU A 58 9.62 5.13 5.29
C GLU A 58 9.98 3.73 4.77
N ARG A 59 10.77 3.70 3.70
CA ARG A 59 11.25 2.48 3.03
C ARG A 59 12.71 2.66 2.64
N SER A 60 13.50 1.60 2.77
CA SER A 60 14.84 1.49 2.18
C SER A 60 14.79 0.51 1.03
N VAL A 61 15.69 0.67 0.05
CA VAL A 61 15.89 -0.35 -1.00
C VAL A 61 16.46 -1.65 -0.42
N ASP A 62 17.09 -1.60 0.75
CA ASP A 62 17.73 -2.76 1.39
C ASP A 62 16.71 -3.81 1.86
N VAL A 63 15.46 -3.42 2.13
CA VAL A 63 14.39 -4.35 2.54
C VAL A 63 13.75 -5.10 1.37
N LEU A 64 14.13 -4.78 0.13
CA LEU A 64 13.61 -5.48 -1.04
C LEU A 64 14.13 -6.92 -1.07
N GLY A 65 13.21 -7.88 -1.12
CA GLY A 65 13.49 -9.30 -1.06
C GLY A 65 13.35 -9.91 0.33
N GLU A 66 13.24 -9.09 1.39
CA GLU A 66 12.87 -9.58 2.72
C GLU A 66 11.44 -10.13 2.71
N THR A 67 11.21 -11.14 3.53
CA THR A 67 9.88 -11.69 3.76
C THR A 67 9.03 -10.74 4.61
N VAL A 68 7.71 -10.88 4.53
CA VAL A 68 6.77 -10.15 5.40
C VAL A 68 7.12 -10.32 6.88
N GLU A 69 7.63 -11.49 7.28
CA GLU A 69 8.04 -11.79 8.66
C GLU A 69 9.27 -10.98 9.09
N GLU A 70 10.23 -10.77 8.18
CA GLU A 70 11.44 -9.98 8.43
C GLU A 70 11.13 -8.48 8.48
N CYS A 71 10.23 -8.01 7.61
CA CYS A 71 9.85 -6.60 7.52
C CYS A 71 9.07 -6.08 8.74
N HIS A 72 8.36 -6.96 9.47
CA HIS A 72 7.37 -6.55 10.46
C HIS A 72 7.73 -6.97 11.89
N PRO A 73 7.56 -6.08 12.90
CA PRO A 73 7.76 -6.47 14.28
C PRO A 73 6.73 -7.51 14.73
N ALA A 74 7.11 -8.36 15.68
CA ALA A 74 6.29 -9.46 16.20
C ALA A 74 4.87 -9.05 16.65
N LYS A 75 4.69 -7.78 17.04
CA LYS A 75 3.40 -7.22 17.47
C LYS A 75 2.36 -7.17 16.32
N VAL A 76 2.79 -6.76 15.13
CA VAL A 76 1.89 -6.53 13.97
C VAL A 76 1.85 -7.70 13.00
N LEU A 77 2.89 -8.54 13.00
CA LEU A 77 3.03 -9.65 12.08
C LEU A 77 1.79 -10.57 12.03
N PRO A 78 1.16 -10.97 13.16
CA PRO A 78 -0.02 -11.84 13.11
C PRO A 78 -1.20 -11.21 12.34
N PHE A 79 -1.36 -9.89 12.42
CA PHE A 79 -2.40 -9.18 11.70
C PHE A 79 -2.11 -9.16 10.19
N VAL A 80 -0.88 -8.80 9.79
CA VAL A 80 -0.49 -8.75 8.37
C VAL A 80 -0.59 -10.13 7.73
N LYS A 81 -0.10 -11.17 8.40
CA LYS A 81 -0.22 -12.55 7.92
C LYS A 81 -1.67 -12.96 7.73
N LYS A 82 -2.55 -12.64 8.69
CA LYS A 82 -3.98 -12.95 8.58
C LYS A 82 -4.62 -12.32 7.33
N VAL A 83 -4.30 -11.07 7.02
CA VAL A 83 -4.80 -10.40 5.81
C VAL A 83 -4.28 -11.11 4.56
N ILE A 84 -2.97 -11.35 4.46
CA ILE A 84 -2.36 -12.01 3.30
C ILE A 84 -2.89 -13.45 3.13
N ASP A 85 -3.03 -14.21 4.21
CA ASP A 85 -3.55 -15.57 4.17
C ASP A 85 -5.01 -15.59 3.66
N SER A 86 -5.83 -14.62 4.08
CA SER A 86 -7.21 -14.46 3.57
C SER A 86 -7.30 -14.08 2.09
N PHE A 87 -6.22 -13.53 1.52
CA PHE A 87 -6.13 -13.26 0.09
C PHE A 87 -5.68 -14.50 -0.67
N LYS A 88 -4.71 -15.25 -0.12
CA LYS A 88 -4.23 -16.49 -0.73
C LYS A 88 -5.30 -17.57 -0.81
N ASP A 89 -6.11 -17.72 0.23
CA ASP A 89 -7.20 -18.70 0.28
C ASP A 89 -8.49 -18.25 -0.43
N GLY A 90 -8.51 -17.02 -0.93
CA GLY A 90 -9.63 -16.44 -1.67
C GLY A 90 -10.83 -16.04 -0.82
N GLN A 91 -10.69 -15.93 0.51
CA GLN A 91 -11.78 -15.45 1.37
C GLN A 91 -12.05 -13.95 1.18
N GLU A 92 -11.00 -13.15 1.00
CA GLU A 92 -11.08 -11.71 0.81
C GLU A 92 -10.28 -11.27 -0.42
N ASP A 93 -10.72 -10.19 -1.06
CA ASP A 93 -9.98 -9.51 -2.14
C ASP A 93 -9.41 -8.16 -1.70
N GLN A 94 -9.89 -7.64 -0.57
CA GLN A 94 -9.46 -6.37 -0.02
C GLN A 94 -9.65 -6.31 1.49
N TYR A 95 -8.79 -5.56 2.16
CA TYR A 95 -8.93 -5.18 3.56
C TYR A 95 -8.58 -3.70 3.68
N GLU A 96 -9.39 -2.91 4.39
CA GLU A 96 -9.12 -1.49 4.58
C GLU A 96 -9.23 -1.08 6.05
N MET A 97 -8.41 -0.10 6.41
CA MET A 97 -8.49 0.58 7.69
C MET A 97 -8.12 2.05 7.56
N CYS A 98 -8.59 2.83 8.53
CA CYS A 98 -8.22 4.22 8.66
C CYS A 98 -7.82 4.49 10.10
N MET A 99 -6.71 5.19 10.30
CA MET A 99 -6.15 5.43 11.62
C MET A 99 -5.51 6.82 11.74
N PRO A 100 -5.56 7.45 12.92
CA PRO A 100 -4.75 8.63 13.19
C PRO A 100 -3.29 8.23 13.34
N LEU A 101 -2.39 8.93 12.65
CA LEU A 101 -0.96 8.71 12.74
C LEU A 101 -0.22 10.03 12.59
N HIS A 102 0.61 10.40 13.59
CA HIS A 102 1.39 11.65 13.60
C HIS A 102 0.59 12.92 13.24
N GLY A 103 -0.65 13.02 13.73
CA GLY A 103 -1.53 14.18 13.48
C GLY A 103 -2.24 14.16 12.12
N LYS A 104 -2.05 13.11 11.31
CA LYS A 104 -2.72 12.87 10.03
C LYS A 104 -3.79 11.80 10.17
N LEU A 105 -4.81 11.84 9.32
CA LEU A 105 -5.74 10.73 9.10
C LEU A 105 -5.21 9.87 7.95
N VAL A 106 -4.69 8.68 8.26
CA VAL A 106 -4.09 7.78 7.30
C VAL A 106 -5.09 6.70 6.89
N TYR A 107 -5.24 6.50 5.59
CA TYR A 107 -5.98 5.40 4.99
C TYR A 107 -5.00 4.33 4.51
N ILE A 108 -5.26 3.08 4.89
CA ILE A 108 -4.48 1.92 4.44
C ILE A 108 -5.45 0.92 3.83
N GLN A 109 -5.14 0.43 2.63
CA GLN A 109 -5.92 -0.60 1.96
C GLN A 109 -5.02 -1.65 1.34
N TYR A 110 -5.25 -2.91 1.69
CA TYR A 110 -4.62 -4.07 1.08
C TYR A 110 -5.53 -4.64 0.00
N PHE A 111 -4.94 -5.09 -1.10
CA PHE A 111 -5.64 -5.71 -2.22
C PHE A 111 -4.98 -7.05 -2.58
N ALA A 112 -5.79 -8.07 -2.82
CA ALA A 112 -5.35 -9.27 -3.50
C ALA A 112 -5.15 -8.97 -4.99
N ILE A 113 -3.91 -9.06 -5.48
CA ILE A 113 -3.63 -8.95 -6.90
C ILE A 113 -3.81 -10.34 -7.51
N ARG A 114 -4.68 -10.44 -8.52
CA ARG A 114 -4.98 -11.70 -9.21
C ARG A 114 -4.91 -11.53 -10.72
N ASP A 115 -4.58 -12.60 -11.43
CA ASP A 115 -4.70 -12.65 -12.88
C ASP A 115 -6.16 -12.89 -13.34
N GLU A 116 -6.37 -12.98 -14.66
CA GLU A 116 -7.69 -13.23 -15.24
C GLU A 116 -8.31 -14.58 -14.83
N ASP A 117 -7.48 -15.56 -14.47
CA ASP A 117 -7.89 -16.89 -14.01
C ASP A 117 -8.06 -16.95 -12.48
N LYS A 118 -8.01 -15.80 -11.79
CA LYS A 118 -8.13 -15.65 -10.33
C LYS A 118 -6.96 -16.22 -9.52
N ASN A 119 -5.83 -16.54 -10.16
CA ASN A 119 -4.64 -16.95 -9.44
C ASN A 119 -4.06 -15.75 -8.69
N TYR A 120 -3.72 -15.95 -7.41
CA TYR A 120 -3.09 -14.93 -6.57
C TYR A 120 -1.66 -14.64 -7.02
N LEU A 121 -1.37 -13.39 -7.37
CA LEU A 121 -0.06 -12.91 -7.81
C LEU A 121 0.72 -12.22 -6.68
N GLY A 122 0.02 -11.75 -5.64
CA GLY A 122 0.61 -11.01 -4.54
C GLY A 122 -0.39 -10.08 -3.84
N THR A 123 0.11 -9.36 -2.85
CA THR A 123 -0.64 -8.34 -2.11
C THR A 123 -0.09 -6.97 -2.46
N MET A 124 -0.99 -6.05 -2.77
CA MET A 124 -0.66 -4.63 -2.90
C MET A 124 -1.20 -3.88 -1.68
N GLU A 125 -0.37 -3.08 -1.03
CA GLU A 125 -0.78 -2.15 0.03
C GLU A 125 -0.78 -0.72 -0.50
N PHE A 126 -1.88 -0.03 -0.28
CA PHE A 126 -2.04 1.40 -0.48
C PHE A 126 -2.02 2.11 0.86
N THR A 127 -1.19 3.13 1.00
CA THR A 127 -1.17 4.00 2.20
C THR A 127 -1.28 5.46 1.78
N GLY A 128 -2.07 6.28 2.47
CA GLY A 128 -2.04 7.72 2.23
C GLY A 128 -2.71 8.57 3.28
N ASP A 129 -2.23 9.81 3.38
CA ASP A 129 -2.85 10.85 4.19
C ASP A 129 -4.10 11.37 3.49
N ILE A 130 -5.26 11.14 4.09
CA ILE A 130 -6.57 11.57 3.59
C ILE A 130 -7.12 12.78 4.35
N SER A 131 -6.30 13.45 5.18
CA SER A 131 -6.72 14.63 5.95
C SER A 131 -7.27 15.72 5.03
N HIS A 132 -6.56 16.01 3.93
CA HIS A 132 -7.00 16.98 2.94
C HIS A 132 -8.31 16.57 2.25
N ILE A 133 -8.50 15.27 1.97
CA ILE A 133 -9.76 14.76 1.38
C ILE A 133 -10.92 15.00 2.34
N LYS A 134 -10.72 14.74 3.64
CA LYS A 134 -11.72 15.01 4.68
C LYS A 134 -12.08 16.49 4.79
N GLU A 135 -11.09 17.38 4.67
CA GLU A 135 -11.30 18.84 4.63
C GLU A 135 -12.14 19.24 3.41
N LEU A 136 -11.77 18.78 2.21
CA LEU A 136 -12.52 19.06 0.98
C LEU A 136 -13.99 18.63 1.05
N VAL A 137 -14.27 17.48 1.68
CA VAL A 137 -15.65 17.02 1.89
C VAL A 137 -16.40 17.96 2.85
N SER A 138 -15.74 18.43 3.90
CA SER A 138 -16.33 19.32 4.91
C SER A 138 -16.63 20.72 4.35
N ASP A 139 -15.79 21.19 3.42
CA ASP A 139 -15.94 22.50 2.76
C ASP A 139 -16.90 22.47 1.56
N SER A 140 -17.39 21.28 1.16
CA SER A 140 -18.30 21.13 0.03
C SER A 140 -19.70 21.66 0.39
N PRO A 141 -20.29 22.59 -0.39
CA PRO A 141 -21.61 23.16 -0.12
C PRO A 141 -22.73 22.11 -0.11
N ASP A 142 -22.56 20.97 -0.80
CA ASP A 142 -23.53 19.88 -0.85
C ASP A 142 -23.47 18.92 0.35
N ALA A 143 -22.40 18.95 1.17
CA ALA A 143 -22.23 18.03 2.29
C ALA A 143 -23.14 18.35 3.50
N THR A 144 -23.76 19.54 3.51
CA THR A 144 -24.61 20.01 4.63
C THR A 144 -26.11 19.87 4.38
N THR A 145 -26.54 19.41 3.20
CA THR A 145 -27.97 19.16 2.94
C THR A 145 -28.36 17.77 3.46
N GLY A 146 -28.82 17.74 4.72
CA GLY A 146 -29.13 16.53 5.49
C GLY A 146 -30.21 15.62 4.91
N ALA A 147 -29.83 14.76 3.97
CA ALA A 147 -30.68 13.66 3.48
C ALA A 147 -30.02 12.30 3.74
N SER A 148 -29.87 11.93 5.02
CA SER A 148 -30.02 10.55 5.54
C SER A 148 -29.57 10.48 6.99
N LYS A 149 -30.54 10.42 7.91
CA LYS A 149 -30.34 9.78 9.21
C LYS A 149 -30.49 8.28 8.99
N HIS A 150 -29.46 7.49 9.26
CA HIS A 150 -29.62 6.14 9.83
C HIS A 150 -28.30 5.63 10.43
N ASP A 151 -28.32 5.55 11.76
CA ASP A 151 -27.78 4.53 12.67
C ASP A 151 -26.40 3.90 12.45
N ASP A 152 -25.48 4.34 13.31
CA ASP A 152 -24.41 3.61 14.00
C ASP A 152 -24.09 2.17 13.53
N ILE A 153 -23.07 2.04 12.68
CA ILE A 153 -22.27 0.81 12.59
C ILE A 153 -20.91 1.08 13.23
N LYS A 154 -20.74 0.61 14.48
CA LYS A 154 -19.42 0.54 15.13
C LYS A 154 -18.57 -0.51 14.42
N LYS A 155 -17.66 -0.08 13.54
CA LYS A 155 -16.53 -0.91 13.10
C LYS A 155 -15.54 -1.08 14.27
N PRO A 156 -14.94 -2.27 14.45
CA PRO A 156 -13.95 -2.50 15.50
C PRO A 156 -12.71 -1.65 15.25
N VAL A 157 -12.19 -1.04 16.32
CA VAL A 157 -10.94 -0.29 16.31
C VAL A 157 -9.79 -1.30 16.40
N PRO A 158 -8.89 -1.40 15.40
CA PRO A 158 -7.66 -2.14 15.57
C PRO A 158 -6.71 -1.31 16.46
N ASP A 159 -6.17 -1.95 17.50
CA ASP A 159 -5.15 -1.34 18.36
C ASP A 159 -3.94 -0.96 17.49
N ALA A 160 -3.65 0.34 17.44
CA ALA A 160 -2.52 0.88 16.72
C ALA A 160 -1.22 0.24 17.23
N MET A 161 -0.56 -0.49 16.35
CA MET A 161 0.75 -1.05 16.59
C MET A 161 1.68 -0.48 15.52
N THR A 162 2.32 0.62 15.88
CA THR A 162 3.38 1.29 15.13
C THR A 162 4.56 0.33 14.93
N GLY A 163 5.02 0.17 13.70
CA GLY A 163 6.16 -0.68 13.39
C GLY A 163 6.71 -0.47 12.00
N ALA A 164 7.61 0.50 11.83
CA ALA A 164 8.66 0.46 10.82
C ALA A 164 9.96 0.93 11.52
N SER A 165 11.01 0.13 11.35
CA SER A 165 12.22 0.09 12.18
C SER A 165 13.06 1.36 12.09
N LYS A 166 13.61 1.77 13.24
CA LYS A 166 14.82 2.59 13.31
C LYS A 166 16.02 1.69 13.02
N HIS A 167 16.89 2.11 12.10
CA HIS A 167 18.26 1.63 12.06
C HIS A 167 19.13 2.64 12.81
N ASP A 168 19.69 2.22 13.95
CA ASP A 168 20.76 2.95 14.63
C ASP A 168 22.11 2.50 14.05
N ASP A 169 22.89 3.46 13.57
CA ASP A 169 24.26 3.28 13.09
C ASP A 169 25.23 2.94 14.24
N LYS A 170 26.10 1.96 14.01
CA LYS A 170 27.45 1.93 14.58
C LYS A 170 28.45 1.22 13.68
#